data_AF-A0A954AKP7-F1
#
_entry.id   AF-A0A954AKP7-F1
#
_cell.length_a   1.000
_cell.length_b   1.000
_cell.length_c   1.000
_cell.angle_alpha   90.00
_cell.angle_beta   90.00
_cell.angle_gamma   90.00
#
_symmetry.space_group_name_H-M   'P 1'
#
loop_
_entity.id
_entity.type
_entity.pdbx_description
1 polymer ?
#
loop_
_entity_poly.entity_id
_entity_poly.type
_entity_poly.pdbx_seq_one_letter_code
_entity_poly.pdbx_strand_id
1 'polypeptide(L)'
;MPRIRFRGSLVVVAIASGCATTRHATIELATTTVIQRTSEDVRVADSQVKVTIGDITAGQVLTRLDVGEECLLGQRPMKPGDSVPFRLRGIDLDLGMSRMVNLLIGDDYATFYLGTKDDVARAQIHDFVERIAQSKFRFVIGTREVDGHELARALERDVARRPSPPSAKEFLDEIAVHPASKPRYGAIVRDETYDIARWLRSSLY
;
A
#
# COMPACT_ATOMS: atom_id res chain seq x y z
N MET A 1 -6.30 3.44 16.76
CA MET A 1 -5.98 3.87 15.39
C MET A 1 -7.28 4.29 14.69
N PRO A 2 -7.36 5.50 14.12
CA PRO A 2 -8.52 5.91 13.32
C PRO A 2 -8.65 5.03 12.07
N ARG A 3 -9.88 4.60 11.74
CA ARG A 3 -10.17 3.86 10.50
C ARG A 3 -10.48 4.87 9.39
N ILE A 4 -9.57 5.03 8.44
CA ILE A 4 -9.83 5.80 7.21
C ILE A 4 -10.74 4.95 6.33
N ARG A 5 -11.93 5.45 5.99
CA ARG A 5 -12.87 4.78 5.07
C ARG A 5 -12.76 5.41 3.69
N PHE A 6 -12.15 4.69 2.74
CA PHE A 6 -12.28 5.01 1.31
C PHE A 6 -13.50 4.26 0.76
N ARG A 7 -14.41 4.99 0.10
CA ARG A 7 -15.56 4.40 -0.60
C ARG A 7 -15.29 4.41 -2.10
N GLY A 8 -14.76 3.30 -2.62
CA GLY A 8 -14.78 2.98 -4.04
C GLY A 8 -16.07 2.24 -4.40
N SER A 9 -16.82 2.72 -5.40
CA SER A 9 -17.96 1.98 -5.94
C SER A 9 -17.54 1.27 -7.22
N LEU A 10 -17.47 -0.06 -7.20
CA LEU A 10 -17.26 -0.87 -8.42
C LEU A 10 -18.61 -1.33 -8.99
N VAL A 11 -18.78 -1.19 -10.31
CA VAL A 11 -19.97 -1.68 -11.03
C VAL A 11 -19.62 -3.00 -11.72
N VAL A 12 -20.22 -4.10 -11.28
CA VAL A 12 -20.13 -5.39 -11.95
C VAL A 12 -21.44 -5.62 -12.72
N VAL A 13 -21.37 -5.76 -14.04
CA VAL A 13 -22.54 -6.04 -14.89
C VAL A 13 -22.55 -7.54 -15.22
N ALA A 14 -23.50 -8.28 -14.67
CA ALA A 14 -23.79 -9.64 -15.09
C ALA A 14 -24.85 -9.60 -16.20
N ILE A 15 -24.48 -10.04 -17.41
CA ILE A 15 -25.42 -10.17 -18.54
C ILE A 15 -26.01 -11.58 -18.49
N ALA A 16 -27.16 -11.72 -17.82
CA ALA A 16 -28.01 -12.90 -17.95
C ALA A 16 -29.43 -12.44 -18.27
N SER A 17 -29.95 -12.88 -19.42
CA SER A 17 -31.33 -12.65 -19.87
C SER A 17 -32.31 -13.33 -18.91
N GLY A 18 -32.67 -12.62 -17.84
CA GLY A 18 -33.64 -13.08 -16.85
C GLY A 18 -33.54 -12.25 -15.59
N CYS A 19 -34.23 -11.10 -15.56
CA CYS A 19 -34.55 -10.24 -14.41
C CYS A 19 -33.67 -10.45 -13.15
N ALA A 20 -32.35 -10.31 -13.28
CA ALA A 20 -31.43 -10.42 -12.17
C ALA A 20 -31.24 -9.01 -11.59
N THR A 21 -31.71 -8.80 -10.37
CA THR A 21 -31.37 -7.60 -9.60
C THR A 21 -29.85 -7.60 -9.39
N THR A 22 -29.14 -6.79 -10.16
CA THR A 22 -27.70 -6.57 -9.99
C THR A 22 -27.46 -5.98 -8.60
N ARG A 23 -27.12 -6.83 -7.63
CA ARG A 23 -26.63 -6.35 -6.33
C ARG A 23 -25.19 -5.88 -6.54
N HIS A 24 -25.01 -4.58 -6.49
CA HIS A 24 -23.70 -3.97 -6.45
C HIS A 24 -23.04 -4.33 -5.11
N ALA A 25 -22.05 -5.22 -5.14
CA ALA A 25 -21.20 -5.44 -4.00
C ALA A 25 -20.26 -4.23 -3.88
N THR A 26 -20.49 -3.37 -2.89
CA THR A 26 -19.52 -2.33 -2.53
C THR A 26 -18.31 -3.01 -1.89
N ILE A 27 -17.14 -2.85 -2.51
CA ILE A 27 -15.88 -3.37 -1.98
C ILE A 27 -15.29 -2.28 -1.10
N GLU A 28 -15.40 -2.43 0.21
CA GLU A 28 -14.69 -1.55 1.13
C GLU A 28 -13.23 -1.97 1.24
N LEU A 29 -12.32 -1.00 1.25
CA LEU A 29 -10.91 -1.23 1.54
C LEU A 29 -10.78 -1.84 2.95
N ALA A 30 -10.23 -3.04 3.04
CA ALA A 30 -9.94 -3.70 4.29
C ALA A 30 -8.45 -3.56 4.63
N THR A 31 -8.16 -3.41 5.92
CA THR A 31 -6.80 -3.33 6.46
C THR A 31 -6.61 -4.42 7.49
N THR A 32 -5.49 -5.12 7.42
CA THR A 32 -5.11 -6.10 8.45
C THR A 32 -3.63 -5.99 8.80
N THR A 33 -3.27 -6.41 10.00
CA THR A 33 -1.88 -6.59 10.42
C THR A 33 -1.70 -8.03 10.86
N VAL A 34 -0.77 -8.72 10.22
CA VAL A 34 -0.52 -10.16 10.44
C VAL A 34 0.84 -10.30 11.07
N ILE A 35 0.92 -11.07 12.16
CA ILE A 35 2.17 -11.42 12.83
C ILE A 35 2.87 -12.52 12.03
N GLN A 36 4.19 -12.52 12.04
CA GLN A 36 5.01 -13.52 11.37
C GLN A 36 4.59 -14.95 11.77
N ARG A 37 4.53 -15.85 10.77
CA ARG A 37 4.09 -17.25 10.91
C ARG A 37 2.65 -17.42 11.40
N THR A 38 1.83 -16.37 11.36
CA THR A 38 0.40 -16.47 11.69
C THR A 38 -0.47 -16.18 10.47
N SER A 39 -1.78 -16.26 10.70
CA SER A 39 -2.79 -15.91 9.72
C SER A 39 -3.87 -15.06 10.37
N GLU A 40 -4.41 -14.11 9.63
CA GLU A 40 -5.54 -13.28 10.05
C GLU A 40 -6.68 -13.34 9.05
N ASP A 41 -7.91 -13.39 9.57
CA ASP A 41 -9.10 -13.34 8.74
C ASP A 41 -9.51 -11.89 8.46
N VAL A 42 -9.70 -11.58 7.18
CA VAL A 42 -10.09 -10.26 6.71
C VAL A 42 -11.38 -10.37 5.94
N ARG A 43 -12.37 -9.58 6.35
CA ARG A 43 -13.63 -9.48 5.61
C ARG A 43 -13.43 -8.60 4.38
N VAL A 44 -13.61 -9.17 3.20
CA VAL A 44 -13.57 -8.46 1.91
C VAL A 44 -14.85 -8.79 1.14
N ALA A 45 -15.66 -7.77 0.88
CA ALA A 45 -17.05 -7.94 0.42
C ALA A 45 -17.83 -8.91 1.34
N ASP A 46 -18.44 -9.95 0.76
CA ASP A 46 -19.20 -10.99 1.45
C ASP A 46 -18.39 -12.28 1.68
N SER A 47 -17.06 -12.17 1.77
CA SER A 47 -16.16 -13.31 2.01
C SER A 47 -15.20 -13.03 3.16
N GLN A 48 -14.77 -14.09 3.83
CA GLN A 48 -13.70 -14.08 4.82
C GLN A 48 -12.44 -14.63 4.15
N VAL A 49 -11.50 -13.73 3.85
CA VAL A 49 -10.22 -14.05 3.21
C VAL A 49 -9.18 -14.18 4.30
N LYS A 50 -8.47 -15.31 4.33
CA LYS A 50 -7.39 -15.54 5.28
C LYS A 50 -6.07 -15.07 4.67
N VAL A 51 -5.42 -14.12 5.32
CA VAL A 51 -4.09 -13.64 4.98
C VAL A 51 -3.08 -14.36 5.85
N THR A 52 -2.18 -15.12 5.24
CA THR A 52 -1.11 -15.85 5.96
C THR A 52 0.23 -15.29 5.59
N ILE A 53 1.10 -15.07 6.58
CA ILE A 53 2.50 -14.69 6.32
C ILE A 53 3.48 -15.67 6.94
N GLY A 54 4.58 -15.93 6.22
CA GLY A 54 5.71 -16.73 6.68
C GLY A 54 6.78 -15.85 7.35
N ASP A 55 8.05 -16.24 7.16
CA ASP A 55 9.18 -15.51 7.71
C ASP A 55 9.43 -14.16 7.01
N ILE A 56 9.64 -13.13 7.81
CA ILE A 56 10.17 -11.83 7.40
C ILE A 56 11.69 -11.94 7.33
N THR A 57 12.23 -11.96 6.11
CA THR A 57 13.66 -12.11 5.85
C THR A 57 14.11 -11.14 4.76
N ALA A 58 15.28 -10.54 4.90
CA ALA A 58 15.90 -9.68 3.87
C ALA A 58 14.96 -8.60 3.28
N GLY A 59 14.12 -7.99 4.12
CA GLY A 59 13.21 -6.92 3.68
C GLY A 59 11.98 -7.42 2.90
N GLN A 60 11.63 -8.70 2.98
CA GLN A 60 10.43 -9.28 2.35
C GLN A 60 9.77 -10.31 3.27
N VAL A 61 8.51 -10.63 2.98
CA VAL A 61 7.79 -11.73 3.63
C VAL A 61 7.01 -12.54 2.62
N LEU A 62 6.94 -13.85 2.85
CA LEU A 62 6.15 -14.76 2.04
C LEU A 62 4.68 -14.66 2.45
N THR A 63 3.82 -14.27 1.52
CA THR A 63 2.39 -14.03 1.76
C THR A 63 1.54 -15.00 0.94
N ARG A 64 0.43 -15.47 1.52
CA ARG A 64 -0.56 -16.34 0.87
C ARG A 64 -1.97 -15.86 1.20
N LEU A 65 -2.90 -16.00 0.25
CA LEU A 65 -4.32 -15.74 0.46
C LEU A 65 -5.14 -17.00 0.19
N ASP A 66 -6.10 -17.27 1.08
CA ASP A 66 -7.06 -18.36 0.93
C ASP A 66 -8.49 -17.88 1.25
N VAL A 67 -9.50 -18.54 0.67
CA VAL A 67 -10.92 -18.41 1.06
C VAL A 67 -11.51 -19.81 1.25
N GLY A 68 -11.79 -20.18 2.51
CA GLY A 68 -12.09 -21.57 2.84
C GLY A 68 -10.92 -22.49 2.45
N GLU A 69 -11.17 -23.40 1.51
CA GLU A 69 -10.17 -24.34 0.96
C GLU A 69 -9.54 -23.87 -0.37
N GLU A 70 -10.08 -22.80 -0.97
CA GLU A 70 -9.60 -22.26 -2.24
C GLU A 70 -8.38 -21.35 -2.01
N CYS A 71 -7.30 -21.60 -2.75
CA CYS A 71 -6.11 -20.74 -2.75
C CYS A 71 -6.29 -19.61 -3.77
N LEU A 72 -6.50 -18.38 -3.28
CA LEU A 72 -6.67 -17.20 -4.13
C LEU A 72 -5.33 -16.66 -4.63
N LEU A 73 -4.30 -16.75 -3.79
CA LEU A 73 -2.94 -16.34 -4.09
C LEU A 73 -1.98 -17.31 -3.43
N GLY A 74 -1.24 -18.06 -4.25
CA GLY A 74 -0.15 -18.92 -3.78
C GLY A 74 0.95 -18.13 -3.07
N GLN A 75 1.82 -18.83 -2.36
CA GLN A 75 2.88 -18.21 -1.57
C GLN A 75 3.77 -17.32 -2.45
N ARG A 76 3.84 -16.02 -2.12
CA ARG A 76 4.54 -15.02 -2.91
C ARG A 76 5.32 -14.06 -2.01
N PRO A 77 6.61 -13.78 -2.31
CA PRO A 77 7.36 -12.76 -1.57
C PRO A 77 6.78 -11.37 -1.87
N MET A 78 6.61 -10.57 -0.83
CA MET A 78 6.16 -9.18 -0.90
C MET A 78 7.03 -8.28 -0.03
N LYS A 79 7.19 -7.03 -0.46
CA LYS A 79 7.88 -5.94 0.24
C LYS A 79 6.92 -4.76 0.45
N PRO A 80 7.20 -3.84 1.39
CA PRO A 80 6.44 -2.61 1.51
C PRO A 80 6.37 -1.84 0.17
N GLY A 81 5.16 -1.51 -0.25
CA GLY A 81 4.85 -0.88 -1.54
C GLY A 81 4.55 -1.85 -2.68
N ASP A 82 4.73 -3.16 -2.49
CA ASP A 82 4.30 -4.16 -3.46
C ASP A 82 2.77 -4.31 -3.44
N SER A 83 2.20 -4.60 -4.60
CA SER A 83 0.80 -5.00 -4.77
C SER A 83 0.71 -6.20 -5.70
N VAL A 84 -0.18 -7.12 -5.38
CA VAL A 84 -0.40 -8.35 -6.14
C VAL A 84 -1.88 -8.50 -6.45
N PRO A 85 -2.26 -8.63 -7.74
CA PRO A 85 -3.64 -8.86 -8.11
C PRO A 85 -4.07 -10.28 -7.77
N PHE A 86 -5.32 -10.43 -7.36
CA PHE A 86 -6.01 -11.71 -7.19
C PHE A 86 -7.48 -11.57 -7.58
N ARG A 87 -8.17 -12.69 -7.75
CA ARG A 87 -9.58 -12.70 -8.15
C ARG A 87 -10.43 -13.38 -7.10
N LEU A 88 -11.49 -12.71 -6.64
CA LEU A 88 -12.44 -13.26 -5.66
C LEU A 88 -13.85 -13.21 -6.24
N ARG A 89 -14.46 -14.39 -6.45
CA ARG A 89 -15.82 -14.51 -7.01
C ARG A 89 -16.00 -13.71 -8.31
N GLY A 90 -14.99 -13.73 -9.17
CA GLY A 90 -15.02 -13.04 -10.47
C GLY A 90 -14.62 -11.56 -10.44
N ILE A 91 -14.37 -10.98 -9.26
CA ILE A 91 -13.97 -9.58 -9.06
C ILE A 91 -12.45 -9.49 -8.96
N ASP A 92 -11.85 -8.57 -9.72
CA ASP A 92 -10.42 -8.28 -9.66
C ASP A 92 -10.12 -7.36 -8.46
N LEU A 93 -9.23 -7.82 -7.60
CA LEU A 93 -8.82 -7.16 -6.36
C LEU A 93 -7.29 -7.13 -6.28
N ASP A 94 -6.77 -6.23 -5.44
CA ASP A 94 -5.35 -6.15 -5.13
C ASP A 94 -5.12 -6.41 -3.64
N LEU A 95 -4.02 -7.11 -3.36
CA LEU A 95 -3.39 -7.19 -2.04
C LEU A 95 -2.17 -6.28 -2.07
N GLY A 96 -2.20 -5.18 -1.32
CA GLY A 96 -1.05 -4.28 -1.16
C GLY A 96 -0.41 -4.45 0.21
N MET A 97 0.92 -4.50 0.27
CA MET A 97 1.65 -4.42 1.54
C MET A 97 2.03 -2.96 1.80
N SER A 98 1.61 -2.43 2.94
CA SER A 98 1.93 -1.03 3.30
C SER A 98 3.16 -0.92 4.18
N ARG A 99 3.29 -1.85 5.12
CA ARG A 99 4.33 -1.82 6.15
C ARG A 99 4.78 -3.22 6.48
N MET A 100 6.06 -3.31 6.82
CA MET A 100 6.64 -4.48 7.45
C MET A 100 7.48 -3.98 8.64
N VAL A 101 7.50 -4.73 9.73
CA VAL A 101 8.30 -4.40 10.91
C VAL A 101 9.01 -5.65 11.35
N ASN A 102 10.34 -5.57 11.48
CA ASN A 102 11.17 -6.63 12.03
C ASN A 102 11.64 -6.21 13.42
N LEU A 103 11.07 -6.83 14.45
CA LEU A 103 11.45 -6.71 15.84
C LEU A 103 12.27 -7.94 16.22
N LEU A 104 13.51 -7.73 16.66
CA LEU A 104 14.45 -8.79 17.07
C LEU A 104 13.93 -9.73 18.20
N ILE A 105 12.75 -9.43 18.76
CA ILE A 105 12.08 -10.19 19.83
C ILE A 105 10.93 -11.08 19.33
N GLY A 106 10.76 -11.24 18.01
CA GLY A 106 9.81 -12.20 17.42
C GLY A 106 8.39 -11.69 17.21
N ASP A 107 8.13 -10.42 17.49
CA ASP A 107 6.87 -9.73 17.19
C ASP A 107 6.89 -9.11 15.78
N ASP A 108 7.56 -9.77 14.83
CA ASP A 108 7.63 -9.31 13.44
C ASP A 108 6.24 -9.31 12.82
N TYR A 109 5.88 -8.29 12.07
CA TYR A 109 4.56 -8.21 11.44
C TYR A 109 4.57 -7.48 10.10
N ALA A 110 3.51 -7.68 9.32
CA ALA A 110 3.24 -6.91 8.11
C ALA A 110 1.79 -6.42 8.09
N THR A 111 1.60 -5.20 7.56
CA THR A 111 0.28 -4.58 7.37
C THR A 111 -0.09 -4.62 5.90
N PHE A 112 -1.32 -5.05 5.63
CA PHE A 112 -1.86 -5.24 4.29
C PHE A 112 -3.15 -4.47 4.07
N TYR A 113 -3.36 -4.10 2.82
CA TYR A 113 -4.61 -3.60 2.28
C TYR A 113 -5.20 -4.60 1.29
N LEU A 114 -6.51 -4.79 1.36
CA LEU A 114 -7.27 -5.60 0.42
C LEU A 114 -8.42 -4.76 -0.13
N GLY A 115 -8.51 -4.63 -1.44
CA GLY A 115 -9.54 -3.81 -2.07
C GLY A 115 -9.39 -3.74 -3.59
N THR A 116 -10.00 -2.74 -4.21
CA THR A 116 -9.74 -2.45 -5.62
C THR A 116 -8.30 -1.95 -5.79
N LYS A 117 -7.72 -2.12 -6.99
CA LYS A 117 -6.39 -1.61 -7.34
C LYS A 117 -6.20 -0.14 -6.94
N ASP A 118 -7.17 0.70 -7.27
CA ASP A 118 -7.11 2.14 -7.00
C ASP A 118 -7.19 2.47 -5.51
N ASP A 119 -8.02 1.74 -4.75
CA ASP A 119 -8.14 1.96 -3.30
C ASP A 119 -6.87 1.53 -2.56
N VAL A 120 -6.30 0.39 -2.95
CA VAL A 120 -5.03 -0.11 -2.40
C VAL A 120 -3.89 0.87 -2.70
N ALA A 121 -3.79 1.33 -3.95
CA ALA A 121 -2.79 2.31 -4.34
C ALA A 121 -2.92 3.63 -3.56
N ARG A 122 -4.13 4.17 -3.43
CA ARG A 122 -4.40 5.38 -2.63
C ARG A 122 -4.00 5.20 -1.17
N ALA A 123 -4.32 4.04 -0.57
CA ALA A 123 -3.99 3.77 0.82
C ALA A 123 -2.48 3.67 1.07
N GLN A 124 -1.76 2.96 0.20
CA GLN A 124 -0.30 2.87 0.30
C GLN A 124 0.37 4.24 0.13
N ILE A 125 -0.08 5.05 -0.83
CA ILE A 125 0.44 6.41 -1.04
C ILE A 125 0.14 7.28 0.19
N HIS A 126 -1.07 7.18 0.75
CA HIS A 126 -1.44 7.90 1.94
C HIS A 126 -0.52 7.56 3.12
N ASP A 127 -0.23 6.27 3.36
CA ASP A 127 0.71 5.82 4.39
C ASP A 127 2.12 6.40 4.20
N PHE A 128 2.61 6.49 2.96
CA PHE A 128 3.91 7.10 2.68
C PHE A 128 3.92 8.60 2.98
N VAL A 129 2.89 9.31 2.55
CA VAL A 129 2.72 10.75 2.76
C VAL A 129 2.56 11.06 4.26
N GLU A 130 1.75 10.29 4.98
CA GLU A 130 1.56 10.45 6.43
C GLU A 130 2.87 10.22 7.18
N ARG A 131 3.67 9.22 6.78
CA ARG A 131 4.99 8.97 7.36
C ARG A 131 5.96 10.12 7.13
N ILE A 132 5.95 10.72 5.95
CA ILE A 132 6.73 11.94 5.68
C ILE A 132 6.24 13.08 6.58
N ALA A 133 4.93 13.27 6.71
CA ALA A 133 4.35 14.33 7.54
C ALA A 133 4.75 14.20 9.01
N GLN A 134 4.74 12.98 9.56
CA GLN A 134 5.06 12.68 10.97
C GLN A 134 6.58 12.60 11.23
N SER A 135 7.40 12.67 10.19
CA SER A 135 8.84 12.57 10.28
C SER A 135 9.46 13.81 10.97
N LYS A 136 10.49 13.58 11.78
CA LYS A 136 11.33 14.65 12.36
C LYS A 136 12.46 15.09 11.42
N PHE A 137 12.61 14.46 10.25
CA PHE A 137 13.63 14.81 9.28
C PHE A 137 13.28 16.12 8.56
N ARG A 138 14.31 16.81 8.07
CA ARG A 138 14.17 17.92 7.14
C ARG A 138 14.18 17.37 5.72
N PHE A 139 13.48 18.03 4.82
CA PHE A 139 13.34 17.60 3.44
C PHE A 139 13.71 18.73 2.49
N VAL A 140 13.86 18.41 1.21
CA VAL A 140 14.12 19.38 0.15
C VAL A 140 13.10 19.23 -0.96
N ILE A 141 12.54 20.34 -1.44
CA ILE A 141 11.79 20.43 -2.69
C ILE A 141 12.61 21.31 -3.66
N GLY A 142 13.24 20.69 -4.65
CA GLY A 142 14.19 21.35 -5.54
C GLY A 142 15.44 21.84 -4.78
N THR A 143 15.49 23.13 -4.45
CA THR A 143 16.58 23.75 -3.66
C THR A 143 16.13 24.25 -2.29
N ARG A 144 14.83 24.16 -1.99
CA ARG A 144 14.26 24.73 -0.78
C ARG A 144 14.11 23.66 0.28
N GLU A 145 14.64 23.93 1.46
CA GLU A 145 14.44 23.09 2.63
C GLU A 145 13.03 23.29 3.21
N VAL A 146 12.39 22.19 3.59
CA VAL A 146 11.01 22.13 4.10
C VAL A 146 10.88 21.11 5.22
N ASP A 147 9.83 21.23 6.02
CA ASP A 147 9.45 20.19 6.98
C ASP A 147 8.65 19.04 6.32
N GLY A 148 8.39 17.99 7.09
CA GLY A 148 7.62 16.83 6.63
C GLY A 148 6.20 17.17 6.19
N HIS A 149 5.50 18.04 6.92
CA HIS A 149 4.12 18.42 6.57
C HIS A 149 4.04 19.17 5.26
N GLU A 150 5.02 20.04 4.98
CA GLU A 150 5.08 20.78 3.74
C GLU A 150 5.40 19.87 2.55
N LEU A 151 6.35 18.95 2.69
CA LEU A 151 6.62 17.94 1.65
C LEU A 151 5.39 17.06 1.39
N ALA A 152 4.75 16.57 2.44
CA ALA A 152 3.54 15.75 2.35
C ALA A 152 2.45 16.45 1.52
N ARG A 153 2.13 17.71 1.84
CA ARG A 153 1.16 18.51 1.06
C ARG A 153 1.56 18.70 -0.40
N ALA A 154 2.86 18.82 -0.68
CA ALA A 154 3.34 18.94 -2.05
C ALA A 154 3.12 17.64 -2.84
N LEU A 155 3.39 16.48 -2.23
CA LEU A 155 3.16 15.17 -2.82
C LEU A 155 1.68 14.88 -3.02
N GLU A 156 0.82 15.22 -2.06
CA GLU A 156 -0.64 15.08 -2.19
C GLU A 156 -1.19 15.87 -3.38
N ARG A 157 -0.74 17.13 -3.55
CA ARG A 157 -1.14 17.95 -4.69
C ARG A 157 -0.71 17.34 -6.03
N ASP A 158 0.46 16.71 -6.08
CA ASP A 158 0.96 16.07 -7.28
C ASP A 158 0.19 14.79 -7.63
N VAL A 159 -0.20 14.01 -6.62
CA VAL A 159 -1.05 12.82 -6.81
C VAL A 159 -2.46 13.25 -7.23
N ALA A 160 -3.03 14.27 -6.61
CA ALA A 160 -4.39 14.76 -6.89
C ALA A 160 -4.57 15.36 -8.30
N ARG A 161 -3.48 15.76 -8.97
CA ARG A 161 -3.51 16.25 -10.37
C ARG A 161 -3.68 15.14 -11.40
N ARG A 162 -3.59 13.88 -11.00
CA ARG A 162 -3.64 12.73 -11.90
C ARG A 162 -5.07 12.24 -12.10
N PRO A 163 -5.42 11.73 -13.28
CA PRO A 163 -6.74 11.14 -13.52
C PRO A 163 -6.94 9.83 -12.73
N SER A 164 -5.86 9.08 -12.46
CA SER A 164 -5.86 7.88 -11.62
C SER A 164 -4.70 7.92 -10.62
N PRO A 165 -4.85 7.28 -9.44
CA PRO A 165 -3.71 7.12 -8.55
C PRO A 165 -2.64 6.24 -9.24
N PRO A 166 -1.35 6.63 -9.18
CA PRO A 166 -0.29 5.70 -9.56
C PRO A 166 -0.25 4.54 -8.56
N SER A 167 0.32 3.41 -8.95
CA SER A 167 0.67 2.38 -7.96
C SER A 167 1.69 2.93 -6.95
N ALA A 168 1.78 2.32 -5.78
CA ALA A 168 2.78 2.69 -4.77
C ALA A 168 4.22 2.62 -5.33
N LYS A 169 4.50 1.62 -6.18
CA LYS A 169 5.78 1.48 -6.86
C LYS A 169 6.03 2.62 -7.86
N GLU A 170 5.07 2.91 -8.75
CA GLU A 170 5.19 4.02 -9.70
C GLU A 170 5.35 5.36 -8.97
N PHE A 171 4.58 5.59 -7.90
CA PHE A 171 4.73 6.76 -7.04
C PHE A 171 6.15 6.87 -6.50
N LEU A 172 6.68 5.81 -5.90
CA LEU A 172 8.05 5.79 -5.37
C LEU A 172 9.09 6.02 -6.48
N ASP A 173 8.93 5.39 -7.64
CA ASP A 173 9.88 5.51 -8.75
C ASP A 173 9.85 6.91 -9.38
N GLU A 174 8.68 7.54 -9.49
CA GLU A 174 8.56 8.89 -10.04
C GLU A 174 9.04 9.98 -9.09
N ILE A 175 8.78 9.86 -7.77
CA ILE A 175 9.34 10.80 -6.80
C ILE A 175 10.85 10.61 -6.63
N ALA A 176 11.39 9.45 -7.03
CA ALA A 176 12.82 9.17 -7.07
C ALA A 176 13.54 9.82 -8.26
N VAL A 177 12.81 10.20 -9.31
CA VAL A 177 13.41 10.50 -10.63
C VAL A 177 13.33 12.00 -10.95
N HIS A 178 14.46 12.71 -10.85
CA HIS A 178 15.13 13.28 -12.04
C HIS A 178 16.61 13.71 -11.79
N PRO A 179 17.48 13.69 -12.83
CA PRO A 179 18.93 13.58 -12.68
C PRO A 179 19.75 14.90 -12.79
N ALA A 180 21.05 14.71 -12.53
CA ALA A 180 22.26 15.51 -12.81
C ALA A 180 22.72 16.57 -11.80
N SER A 181 21.88 17.18 -10.96
CA SER A 181 22.42 18.05 -9.90
C SER A 181 21.68 18.05 -8.56
N LYS A 182 20.34 17.94 -8.51
CA LYS A 182 19.58 17.81 -7.24
C LYS A 182 18.25 17.05 -7.45
N PRO A 183 17.86 16.14 -6.53
CA PRO A 183 16.56 15.45 -6.61
C PRO A 183 15.41 16.45 -6.43
N ARG A 184 14.28 16.20 -7.12
CA ARG A 184 13.06 17.02 -6.98
C ARG A 184 12.53 17.01 -5.54
N TYR A 185 12.64 15.85 -4.90
CA TYR A 185 12.30 15.63 -3.50
C TYR A 185 13.44 14.88 -2.83
N GLY A 186 13.91 15.36 -1.68
CA GLY A 186 14.98 14.70 -0.93
C GLY A 186 14.74 14.74 0.57
N ALA A 187 15.35 13.80 1.29
CA ALA A 187 15.42 13.79 2.75
C ALA A 187 16.83 14.17 3.20
N ILE A 188 16.96 15.09 4.15
CA ILE A 188 18.24 15.48 4.74
C ILE A 188 18.50 14.59 5.95
N VAL A 189 19.53 13.75 5.87
CA VAL A 189 19.95 12.84 6.93
C VAL A 189 21.42 13.12 7.23
N ARG A 190 21.74 13.60 8.43
CA ARG A 190 23.12 13.95 8.84
C ARG A 190 23.82 14.90 7.84
N ASP A 191 23.10 15.95 7.44
CA ASP A 191 23.55 16.98 6.49
C ASP A 191 23.83 16.50 5.05
N GLU A 192 23.48 15.24 4.74
CA GLU A 192 23.48 14.71 3.39
C GLU A 192 22.05 14.60 2.84
N THR A 193 21.87 14.93 1.56
CA THR A 193 20.57 14.79 0.89
C THR A 193 20.46 13.43 0.22
N TYR A 194 19.48 12.65 0.66
CA TYR A 194 19.11 11.36 0.07
C TYR A 194 17.89 11.52 -0.81
N ASP A 195 17.84 10.68 -1.85
CA ASP A 195 16.62 10.47 -2.62
C ASP A 195 15.43 10.11 -1.71
N ILE A 196 14.28 10.75 -1.90
CA ILE A 196 13.13 10.56 -1.00
C ILE A 196 12.60 9.12 -1.05
N ALA A 197 12.64 8.45 -2.20
CA ALA A 197 12.17 7.08 -2.32
C ALA A 197 13.14 6.11 -1.64
N ARG A 198 14.45 6.36 -1.74
CA ARG A 198 15.46 5.63 -0.95
C ARG A 198 15.22 5.80 0.55
N TRP A 199 14.99 7.03 1.01
CA TRP A 199 14.67 7.30 2.42
C TRP A 199 13.39 6.57 2.84
N LEU A 200 12.30 6.69 2.08
CA LEU A 200 11.04 6.00 2.35
C LEU A 200 11.25 4.50 2.45
N ARG A 201 11.90 3.87 1.46
CA ARG A 201 12.20 2.44 1.48
C ARG A 201 12.99 2.06 2.72
N SER A 202 14.01 2.82 3.11
CA SER A 202 14.78 2.54 4.33
C SER A 202 13.96 2.74 5.62
N SER A 203 13.00 3.67 5.62
CA SER A 203 12.12 3.95 6.75
C SER A 203 10.99 2.92 6.91
N LEU A 204 10.76 2.07 5.90
CA LEU A 204 9.74 1.02 5.89
C LEU A 204 10.24 -0.28 6.56
N TYR A 205 11.50 -0.31 7.01
CA TYR A 205 12.14 -1.41 7.73
C TYR A 205 12.46 -1.01 9.16
#